data_AF-A0A1Y2JYF1-F1
#
_entry.id   AF-A0A1Y2JYF1-F1
#
_cell.length_a   1.000
_cell.length_b   1.000
_cell.length_c   1.000
_cell.angle_alpha   90.00
_cell.angle_beta   90.00
_cell.angle_gamma   90.00
#
_symmetry.space_group_name_H-M   'P 1'
#
loop_
_entity.id
_entity.type
_entity.pdbx_description
1 polymer ?
#
loop_
_entity_poly.entity_id
_entity_poly.type
_entity_poly.pdbx_seq_one_letter_code
_entity_poly.pdbx_strand_id
1 'polypeptide(L)' 'TEHIGIIDLMNLADALLLPQDDLALAVALKSPLFGLDDDDLFQLAHDRKGSLRRALGEHAPTSETFAAALRRLEACE' A
#
# COMPACT_ATOMS: atom_id res chain seq x y z
N THR A 1 15.27 -19.17 0.15
CA THR A 1 14.17 -18.29 0.60
C THR A 1 13.75 -17.35 -0.52
N GLU A 2 13.65 -17.86 -1.75
CA GLU A 2 13.70 -17.04 -2.99
C GLU A 2 12.34 -16.92 -3.70
N HIS A 3 11.28 -16.53 -2.99
CA HIS A 3 9.97 -16.35 -3.64
C HIS A 3 9.15 -15.15 -3.14
N ILE A 4 9.50 -14.53 -2.00
CA ILE A 4 8.68 -13.48 -1.38
C ILE A 4 8.71 -12.20 -2.22
N GLY A 5 9.89 -11.70 -2.58
CA GLY A 5 10.03 -10.44 -3.33
C GLY A 5 9.44 -10.41 -4.75
N ILE A 6 9.15 -11.57 -5.37
CA ILE A 6 8.57 -11.65 -6.72
C ILE A 6 7.04 -11.52 -6.67
N ILE A 7 6.39 -12.15 -5.68
CA ILE A 7 4.93 -12.06 -5.49
C ILE A 7 4.53 -10.62 -5.12
N ASP A 8 5.38 -9.95 -4.35
CA ASP A 8 5.20 -8.56 -3.94
C ASP A 8 5.18 -7.60 -5.15
N LEU A 9 5.98 -7.90 -6.17
CA LEU A 9 6.06 -7.11 -7.40
C LEU A 9 4.83 -7.30 -8.29
N MET A 10 4.24 -8.50 -8.31
CA MET A 10 2.99 -8.76 -9.05
C MET A 10 1.80 -8.02 -8.42
N ASN A 11 1.65 -8.08 -7.10
CA ASN A 11 0.57 -7.34 -6.42
C ASN A 11 0.74 -5.82 -6.57
N LEU A 12 1.98 -5.32 -6.58
CA LEU A 12 2.24 -3.93 -6.92
C LEU A 12 1.80 -3.61 -8.36
N ALA A 13 2.15 -4.44 -9.34
CA ALA A 13 1.72 -4.24 -10.72
C ALA A 13 0.20 -4.24 -10.86
N ASP A 14 -0.51 -5.16 -10.20
CA ASP A 14 -1.97 -5.21 -10.20
C ASP A 14 -2.59 -3.96 -9.56
N ALA A 15 -2.04 -3.47 -8.44
CA ALA A 15 -2.48 -2.24 -7.78
C ALA A 15 -2.21 -0.95 -8.58
N LEU A 16 -1.19 -0.97 -9.45
CA LEU A 16 -0.88 0.14 -10.37
C LEU A 16 -1.79 0.09 -11.62
N LEU A 17 -2.04 -1.11 -12.16
CA LEU A 17 -2.93 -1.32 -13.30
C LEU A 17 -4.40 -1.04 -12.96
N LEU A 18 -4.80 -1.34 -11.72
CA LEU A 18 -6.15 -1.13 -11.22
C LEU A 18 -6.11 -0.34 -9.89
N PRO A 19 -6.04 1.01 -9.93
CA PRO A 19 -5.90 1.84 -8.74
C PRO A 19 -7.01 1.72 -7.69
N GLN A 20 -8.16 1.16 -8.07
CA GLN A 20 -9.30 0.85 -7.19
C GLN A 20 -9.24 -0.55 -6.56
N ASP A 21 -8.26 -1.39 -6.91
CA ASP A 21 -8.08 -2.70 -6.27
C ASP A 21 -7.41 -2.54 -4.91
N ASP A 22 -8.25 -2.29 -3.91
CA ASP A 22 -7.81 -2.10 -2.53
C ASP A 22 -7.17 -3.36 -1.93
N LEU A 23 -7.51 -4.55 -2.43
CA LEU A 23 -6.92 -5.80 -1.93
C LEU A 23 -5.49 -5.96 -2.45
N ALA A 24 -5.29 -5.78 -3.76
CA ALA A 24 -3.95 -5.82 -4.35
C ALA A 24 -3.04 -4.75 -3.72
N LEU A 25 -3.56 -3.55 -3.50
CA LEU A 25 -2.82 -2.48 -2.83
C LEU A 25 -2.49 -2.83 -1.36
N ALA A 26 -3.43 -3.41 -0.60
CA ALA A 26 -3.16 -3.81 0.78
C ALA A 26 -2.05 -4.87 0.86
N VAL A 27 -2.07 -5.86 -0.05
CA VAL A 27 -1.02 -6.89 -0.14
C VAL A 27 0.33 -6.28 -0.49
N ALA A 28 0.37 -5.37 -1.46
CA ALA A 28 1.59 -4.65 -1.82
C ALA A 28 2.13 -3.84 -0.64
N LEU A 29 1.28 -3.07 0.07
CA LEU A 29 1.68 -2.27 1.23
C LEU A 29 2.24 -3.11 2.38
N LYS A 30 1.70 -4.31 2.61
CA LYS A 30 2.21 -5.22 3.65
C LYS A 30 3.51 -5.93 3.29
N SER A 31 3.83 -5.97 2.00
CA SER A 31 5.03 -6.65 1.52
C SER A 31 6.31 -5.95 2.00
N PRO A 32 7.45 -6.66 2.02
CA PRO A 32 8.77 -6.07 2.23
C PRO A 32 9.12 -4.85 1.36
N LEU A 33 8.41 -4.60 0.25
CA LEU A 33 8.63 -3.43 -0.60
C LEU A 33 8.22 -2.11 0.07
N PHE A 34 7.22 -2.17 0.95
CA PHE A 34 6.62 -1.02 1.65
C PHE A 34 6.69 -1.17 3.17
N GLY A 35 6.56 -2.39 3.67
CA GLY A 35 6.86 -2.76 5.06
C GLY A 35 5.81 -2.35 6.08
N LEU A 36 4.56 -2.08 5.67
CA LEU A 36 3.46 -1.83 6.61
C LEU A 36 3.05 -3.14 7.29
N ASP A 37 2.60 -3.06 8.53
CA ASP A 37 2.03 -4.21 9.25
C ASP A 37 0.49 -4.22 9.22
N ASP A 38 -0.11 -5.15 9.97
CA ASP A 38 -1.57 -5.25 10.07
C ASP A 38 -2.21 -4.07 10.80
N ASP A 39 -1.51 -3.46 11.77
CA ASP A 39 -2.02 -2.32 12.53
C ASP A 39 -2.02 -1.06 11.66
N ASP A 40 -0.98 -0.87 10.86
CA ASP A 40 -0.89 0.17 9.84
C ASP A 40 -2.05 0.04 8.83
N LEU A 41 -2.26 -1.16 8.29
CA LEU A 41 -3.36 -1.41 7.36
C LEU A 41 -4.73 -1.21 8.01
N PHE A 42 -4.87 -1.59 9.28
CA PHE A 42 -6.10 -1.37 10.02
C PHE A 42 -6.36 0.14 10.19
N GLN A 43 -5.35 0.94 10.52
CA GLN A 43 -5.50 2.40 10.61
C GLN A 43 -5.95 3.04 9.29
N LEU A 44 -5.49 2.53 8.15
CA LEU A 44 -5.88 3.03 6.83
C LEU A 44 -7.24 2.51 6.35
N ALA A 45 -7.61 1.28 6.73
CA ALA A 45 -8.80 0.61 6.23
C ALA A 45 -10.02 0.77 7.13
N HIS A 46 -9.82 0.93 8.43
CA HIS A 46 -10.91 0.98 9.40
C HIS A 46 -11.74 2.26 9.23
N ASP A 47 -13.06 2.10 9.09
CA ASP A 47 -14.06 3.17 8.87
C ASP A 47 -13.75 4.14 7.70
N ARG A 48 -12.85 3.77 6.79
CA ARG A 48 -12.48 4.64 5.66
C ARG A 48 -13.68 4.96 4.77
N LYS A 49 -13.67 6.16 4.17
CA LYS A 49 -14.63 6.56 3.13
C LYS A 49 -13.90 6.69 1.80
N GLY A 50 -13.90 5.61 1.01
CA GLY A 50 -13.25 5.56 -0.31
C GLY A 50 -12.22 4.44 -0.42
N SER A 51 -11.32 4.58 -1.40
CA SER A 51 -10.27 3.60 -1.66
C SER A 51 -9.16 3.66 -0.62
N LEU A 52 -8.44 2.55 -0.47
CA LEU A 52 -7.26 2.44 0.38
C LEU A 52 -6.17 3.43 -0.05
N ARG A 53 -6.02 3.63 -1.36
CA ARG A 53 -5.06 4.60 -1.92
C ARG A 53 -5.35 6.03 -1.47
N ARG A 54 -6.63 6.42 -1.46
CA ARG A 54 -7.06 7.73 -0.97
C ARG A 54 -6.76 7.86 0.52
N ALA A 55 -7.11 6.84 1.31
CA ALA A 55 -6.83 6.82 2.75
C ALA A 55 -5.32 6.95 3.03
N LEU A 56 -4.47 6.26 2.27
CA LEU A 56 -3.01 6.41 2.36
C LEU A 56 -2.57 7.86 2.11
N GLY A 57 -3.13 8.52 1.10
CA GLY A 57 -2.89 9.94 0.83
C GLY A 57 -3.35 10.89 1.95
N GLU A 58 -4.51 10.62 2.55
CA GLU A 58 -5.07 11.42 3.65
C GLU A 58 -4.26 11.25 4.95
N HIS A 59 -3.68 10.07 5.18
CA HIS A 59 -2.88 9.76 6.36
C HIS A 59 -1.37 10.03 6.18
N ALA A 60 -0.88 10.21 4.95
CA ALA A 60 0.53 10.52 4.69
C ALA A 60 1.05 11.75 5.48
N PRO A 61 0.30 12.86 5.66
CA PRO A 61 0.77 14.00 6.44
C PRO A 61 0.94 13.72 7.94
N THR A 62 0.34 12.65 8.47
CA THR A 62 0.31 12.36 9.92
C THR A 62 1.30 11.28 10.34
N SER A 63 1.93 10.57 9.38
CA SER A 63 2.86 9.48 9.63
C SER A 63 3.95 9.41 8.58
N GLU A 64 5.22 9.41 9.01
CA GLU A 64 6.37 9.26 8.10
C GLU A 64 6.33 7.91 7.37
N THR A 65 5.84 6.84 8.00
CA THR A 65 5.67 5.53 7.37
C THR A 65 4.71 5.61 6.19
N PHE A 66 3.55 6.27 6.37
CA PHE A 66 2.56 6.43 5.30
C PHE A 66 3.04 7.37 4.20
N ALA A 67 3.75 8.45 4.57
CA ALA A 67 4.37 9.34 3.60
C ALA A 67 5.43 8.61 2.76
N ALA A 68 6.27 7.78 3.37
CA ALA A 68 7.27 6.98 2.68
C ALA A 68 6.64 5.97 1.73
N ALA A 69 5.59 5.28 2.18
CA ALA A 69 4.85 4.32 1.36
C ALA A 69 4.18 5.01 0.16
N LEU A 70 3.53 6.16 0.37
CA LEU A 70 2.90 6.92 -0.71
C LEU A 70 3.94 7.38 -1.75
N ARG A 71 5.04 8.00 -1.31
CA ARG A 71 6.11 8.44 -2.23
C ARG A 71 6.67 7.28 -3.05
N ARG A 72 6.79 6.10 -2.43
CA ARG A 72 7.30 4.91 -3.11
C ARG A 72 6.30 4.36 -4.13
N LEU A 73 5.00 4.41 -3.81
CA LEU A 73 3.93 4.03 -4.73
C LEU A 73 3.91 4.96 -5.95
N GLU A 74 3.96 6.27 -5.73
CA GLU A 74 3.99 7.30 -6.78
C GLU A 74 5.25 7.20 -7.66
N ALA A 75 6.38 6.77 -7.10
CA ALA A 75 7.61 6.55 -7.87
C ALA A 75 7.58 5.30 -8.76
N CYS A 76 6.58 4.43 -8.59
CA CYS A 76 6.38 3.23 -9.40
C CYS A 76 5.31 3.39 -10.49
N GLU A 77 4.59 4.52 -10.53
CA GLU A 77 3.66 4.91 -11.60
C GLU A 77 4.38 5.53 -12.79
#